data_AF-A0AA34W8R9-F1
#
_entry.id   AF-A0AA34W8R9-F1
#
_cell.length_a   1.000
_cell.length_b   1.000
_cell.length_c   1.000
_cell.angle_alpha   90.00
_cell.angle_beta   90.00
_cell.angle_gamma   90.00
#
_symmetry.space_group_name_H-M   'P 1'
#
loop_
_entity.id
_entity.type
_entity.pdbx_description
1 polymer ?
#
loop_
_entity_poly.entity_id
_entity_poly.type
_entity_poly.pdbx_seq_one_letter_code
_entity_poly.pdbx_strand_id
1 'polypeptide(L)'
;MSQTADALSALYEATSERTLVAWQKAPDCGEIMQQAYYDPHKLALASGIQPPLPTAVASLRQQLAIRVSDDTLADVMPADGLHFTFLPITLPLYSAAEPPENMASLLTLWQRWRQHTVHINELRLVALPGQILLAGIPDEKSQQARQQFCDALLASPWRNHLIDRHAHTPLPPPFWHTTLLRYQAQYLPPSLRQFFLANRQQRYGSVEGTLKLAQVNYNWTRVLPIE
;
A
#
# COMPACT_ATOMS: atom_id res chain seq x y z
N MET A 1 -12.07 13.98 9.65
CA MET A 1 -13.31 13.92 8.83
C MET A 1 -13.15 12.80 7.82
N SER A 2 -14.18 11.99 7.58
CA SER A 2 -14.15 10.92 6.57
C SER A 2 -14.06 11.54 5.17
N GLN A 3 -13.27 10.95 4.27
CA GLN A 3 -13.25 11.38 2.87
C GLN A 3 -14.48 10.80 2.16
N THR A 4 -15.17 11.63 1.38
CA THR A 4 -16.26 11.14 0.53
C THR A 4 -15.71 10.24 -0.57
N ALA A 5 -16.54 9.33 -1.07
CA ALA A 5 -16.19 8.48 -2.20
C ALA A 5 -15.74 9.32 -3.41
N ASP A 6 -16.45 10.42 -3.69
CA ASP A 6 -16.12 11.35 -4.78
C ASP A 6 -14.76 12.03 -4.58
N ALA A 7 -14.43 12.44 -3.34
CA ALA A 7 -13.14 13.06 -3.04
C ALA A 7 -11.98 12.09 -3.26
N LEU A 8 -12.10 10.84 -2.81
CA LEU A 8 -11.10 9.80 -3.07
C LEU A 8 -11.02 9.45 -4.56
N SER A 9 -12.15 9.43 -5.25
CA SER A 9 -12.21 9.21 -6.70
C SER A 9 -11.47 10.28 -7.47
N ALA A 10 -11.73 11.55 -7.15
CA ALA A 10 -11.03 12.70 -7.73
C ALA A 10 -9.53 12.67 -7.40
N LEU A 11 -9.14 12.28 -6.19
CA LEU A 11 -7.75 12.15 -5.79
C LEU A 11 -7.00 11.09 -6.61
N TYR A 12 -7.61 9.94 -6.84
CA TYR A 12 -7.04 8.85 -7.64
C TYR A 12 -6.89 9.24 -9.11
N GLU A 13 -7.91 9.91 -9.66
CA GLU A 13 -7.87 10.39 -11.04
C GLU A 13 -6.81 11.49 -11.21
N ALA A 14 -6.84 12.53 -10.38
CA ALA A 14 -5.87 13.63 -10.44
C ALA A 14 -4.42 13.15 -10.23
N THR A 15 -4.21 12.09 -9.46
CA THR A 15 -2.89 11.48 -9.31
C THR A 15 -2.45 10.80 -10.58
N SER A 16 -3.33 9.99 -11.19
CA SER A 16 -3.04 9.33 -12.46
C SER A 16 -2.82 10.33 -13.58
N GLU A 17 -3.63 11.38 -13.69
CA GLU A 17 -3.49 12.44 -14.69
C GLU A 17 -2.14 13.15 -14.60
N ARG A 18 -1.71 13.54 -13.38
CA ARG A 18 -0.38 14.12 -13.17
C ARG A 18 0.73 13.18 -13.60
N THR A 19 0.60 11.89 -13.32
CA THR A 19 1.55 10.86 -13.75
C THR A 19 1.56 10.70 -15.28
N LEU A 20 0.40 10.71 -15.94
CA LEU A 20 0.31 10.64 -17.40
C LEU A 20 1.02 11.83 -18.07
N VAL A 21 0.83 13.04 -17.54
CA VAL A 21 1.55 14.24 -18.02
C VAL A 21 3.05 14.10 -17.83
N ALA A 22 3.51 13.54 -16.71
CA ALA A 22 4.93 13.29 -16.48
C ALA A 22 5.50 12.27 -17.47
N TRP A 23 4.78 11.17 -17.73
CA TRP A 23 5.18 10.16 -18.72
C TRP A 23 5.23 10.70 -20.15
N GLN A 24 4.34 11.61 -20.54
CA GLN A 24 4.40 12.22 -21.88
C GLN A 24 5.69 13.04 -22.09
N LYS A 25 6.26 13.59 -21.02
CA LYS A 25 7.50 14.38 -21.06
C LYS A 25 8.77 13.52 -20.99
N ALA A 26 8.66 12.23 -20.71
CA ALA A 26 9.77 11.31 -20.54
C ALA A 26 9.66 10.15 -21.55
N PRO A 27 10.47 10.08 -22.61
CA PRO A 27 10.31 9.06 -23.67
C PRO A 27 10.57 7.62 -23.18
N ASP A 28 11.35 7.47 -22.11
CA ASP A 28 11.88 6.24 -21.54
C ASP A 28 11.65 6.20 -20.01
N CYS A 29 12.33 5.31 -19.28
CA CYS A 29 12.13 5.12 -17.82
C CYS A 29 12.88 6.13 -16.93
N GLY A 30 13.65 7.05 -17.54
CA GLY A 30 14.51 7.98 -16.80
C GLY A 30 15.68 7.27 -16.12
N GLU A 31 16.19 7.85 -15.03
CA GLU A 31 17.31 7.26 -14.30
C GLU A 31 16.90 6.02 -13.50
N ILE A 32 17.73 4.96 -13.60
CA ILE A 32 17.61 3.76 -12.78
C ILE A 32 18.04 4.10 -11.35
N MET A 33 17.23 3.67 -10.38
CA MET A 33 17.54 3.89 -8.98
C MET A 33 18.70 3.01 -8.53
N GLN A 34 19.77 3.63 -8.03
CA GLN A 34 20.96 2.93 -7.53
C GLN A 34 20.72 2.15 -6.23
N GLN A 35 19.70 2.56 -5.46
CA GLN A 35 19.31 1.91 -4.22
C GLN A 35 17.96 1.22 -4.41
N ALA A 36 17.79 0.07 -3.75
CA ALA A 36 16.52 -0.61 -3.69
C ALA A 36 15.46 0.27 -3.00
N TYR A 37 14.20 0.06 -3.34
CA TYR A 37 13.07 0.78 -2.73
C TYR A 37 12.94 0.55 -1.21
N TYR A 38 13.40 -0.60 -0.73
CA TYR A 38 13.32 -1.02 0.66
C TYR A 38 14.43 -2.04 0.96
N ASP A 39 14.79 -2.14 2.24
CA ASP A 39 15.64 -3.23 2.73
C ASP A 39 14.77 -4.51 2.84
N PRO A 40 15.11 -5.61 2.14
CA PRO A 40 14.28 -6.82 2.12
C PRO A 40 14.32 -7.60 3.45
N HIS A 41 15.27 -7.31 4.34
CA HIS A 41 15.46 -8.02 5.60
C HIS A 41 14.86 -7.30 6.80
N LYS A 42 14.53 -6.02 6.64
CA LYS A 42 13.95 -5.20 7.70
C LYS A 42 12.43 -5.33 7.77
N LEU A 43 11.93 -5.34 9.00
CA LEU A 43 10.51 -5.37 9.32
C LEU A 43 10.08 -4.05 9.93
N ALA A 44 8.84 -3.66 9.63
CA ALA A 44 8.15 -2.53 10.25
C ALA A 44 6.95 -3.04 11.05
N LEU A 45 6.57 -2.30 12.09
CA LEU A 45 5.26 -2.47 12.70
C LEU A 45 4.22 -1.83 11.79
N ALA A 46 3.21 -2.61 11.42
CA ALA A 46 2.10 -2.12 10.62
C ALA A 46 0.81 -2.85 10.96
N SER A 47 -0.30 -2.15 10.72
CA SER A 47 -1.63 -2.73 10.72
C SER A 47 -2.18 -2.77 9.30
N GLY A 48 -3.02 -3.75 9.00
CA GLY A 48 -3.57 -3.95 7.65
C GLY A 48 -4.45 -5.17 7.53
N ILE A 49 -4.86 -5.44 6.30
CA ILE A 49 -5.60 -6.67 5.92
C ILE A 49 -4.81 -7.43 4.85
N GLN A 50 -4.93 -8.75 4.85
CA GLN A 50 -4.54 -9.61 3.71
C GLN A 50 -5.79 -10.36 3.26
N PRO A 51 -6.63 -9.73 2.43
CA PRO A 51 -7.87 -10.34 1.96
C PRO A 51 -7.55 -11.51 1.01
N PRO A 52 -8.48 -12.46 0.81
CA PRO A 52 -8.37 -13.42 -0.27
C PRO A 52 -8.19 -12.71 -1.62
N LEU A 53 -7.34 -13.24 -2.49
CA LEU A 53 -7.05 -12.65 -3.80
C LEU A 53 -8.24 -12.82 -4.76
N PRO A 54 -8.93 -11.73 -5.18
CA PRO A 54 -10.03 -11.86 -6.13
C PRO A 54 -9.52 -12.31 -7.50
N THR A 55 -10.31 -13.11 -8.23
CA THR A 55 -9.92 -13.67 -9.54
C THR A 55 -9.50 -12.59 -10.55
N ALA A 56 -10.22 -11.46 -10.59
CA ALA A 56 -9.89 -10.35 -11.48
C ALA A 56 -8.51 -9.73 -11.15
N VAL A 57 -8.19 -9.62 -9.86
CA VAL A 57 -6.89 -9.11 -9.39
C VAL A 57 -5.79 -10.14 -9.64
N ALA A 58 -6.08 -11.44 -9.46
CA ALA A 58 -5.14 -12.51 -9.80
C ALA A 58 -4.76 -12.49 -11.29
N SER A 59 -5.76 -12.34 -12.17
CA SER A 59 -5.54 -12.23 -13.62
C SER A 59 -4.74 -10.98 -13.96
N LEU A 60 -5.08 -9.84 -13.39
CA LEU A 60 -4.35 -8.58 -13.58
C LEU A 60 -2.87 -8.70 -13.18
N ARG A 61 -2.60 -9.27 -12.01
CA ARG A 61 -1.25 -9.54 -11.50
C ARG A 61 -0.49 -10.49 -12.43
N GLN A 62 -1.13 -11.54 -12.93
CA GLN A 62 -0.51 -12.49 -13.86
C GLN A 62 -0.17 -11.81 -15.20
N GLN A 63 -1.05 -10.96 -15.73
CA GLN A 63 -0.80 -10.20 -16.96
C GLN A 63 0.39 -9.24 -16.82
N LEU A 64 0.56 -8.64 -15.63
CA LEU A 64 1.76 -7.85 -15.32
C LEU A 64 3.01 -8.74 -15.29
N ALA A 65 2.98 -9.84 -14.54
CA ALA A 65 4.11 -10.76 -14.40
C ALA A 65 4.60 -11.32 -15.75
N ILE A 66 3.69 -11.71 -16.65
CA ILE A 66 4.04 -12.18 -17.99
C ILE A 66 4.72 -11.07 -18.81
N ARG A 67 4.28 -9.82 -18.66
CA ARG A 67 4.79 -8.69 -19.45
C ARG A 67 6.19 -8.25 -19.04
N VAL A 68 6.61 -8.60 -17.82
CA VAL A 68 7.90 -8.18 -17.25
C VAL A 68 8.79 -9.37 -16.87
N SER A 69 8.54 -10.56 -17.44
CA SER A 69 9.23 -11.80 -17.08
C SER A 69 10.75 -11.71 -17.07
N ASP A 70 11.31 -10.91 -17.97
CA ASP A 70 12.74 -10.73 -18.18
C ASP A 70 13.23 -9.32 -17.78
N ASP A 71 12.37 -8.51 -17.16
CA ASP A 71 12.68 -7.16 -16.73
C ASP A 71 13.08 -7.13 -15.25
N THR A 72 14.39 -7.05 -14.99
CA THR A 72 14.95 -7.07 -13.64
C THR A 72 14.64 -5.81 -12.81
N LEU A 73 14.14 -4.74 -13.45
CA LEU A 73 13.74 -3.52 -12.77
C LEU A 73 12.30 -3.58 -12.27
N ALA A 74 11.49 -4.55 -12.73
CA ALA A 74 10.10 -4.68 -12.35
C ALA A 74 9.91 -5.59 -11.12
N ASP A 75 9.46 -5.02 -10.01
CA ASP A 75 9.01 -5.74 -8.81
C ASP A 75 7.47 -5.87 -8.85
N VAL A 76 6.98 -7.04 -9.29
CA VAL A 76 5.54 -7.36 -9.34
C VAL A 76 5.10 -7.93 -7.99
N MET A 77 3.92 -7.49 -7.52
CA MET A 77 3.30 -8.03 -6.31
C MET A 77 3.26 -9.57 -6.34
N PRO A 78 3.85 -10.23 -5.32
CA PRO A 78 3.78 -11.69 -5.18
C PRO A 78 2.35 -12.22 -5.09
N ALA A 79 2.13 -13.50 -5.39
CA ALA A 79 0.80 -14.11 -5.40
C ALA A 79 0.12 -14.09 -4.00
N ASP A 80 0.91 -14.19 -2.95
CA ASP A 80 0.55 -14.12 -1.53
C ASP A 80 0.73 -12.70 -0.94
N GLY A 81 1.15 -11.73 -1.76
CA GLY A 81 1.47 -10.37 -1.35
C GLY A 81 0.29 -9.41 -1.34
N LEU A 82 -0.95 -9.86 -1.62
CA LEU A 82 -2.11 -8.96 -1.59
C LEU A 82 -2.36 -8.46 -0.16
N HIS A 83 -2.17 -7.16 0.04
CA HIS A 83 -2.42 -6.52 1.32
C HIS A 83 -2.90 -5.09 1.12
N PHE A 84 -3.70 -4.60 2.06
CA PHE A 84 -3.99 -3.18 2.17
C PHE A 84 -3.51 -2.72 3.54
N THR A 85 -2.46 -1.91 3.55
CA THR A 85 -1.99 -1.33 4.81
C THR A 85 -3.05 -0.38 5.35
N PHE A 86 -3.47 -0.63 6.59
CA PHE A 86 -4.39 0.22 7.33
C PHE A 86 -3.63 1.41 7.92
N LEU A 87 -2.52 1.15 8.61
CA LEU A 87 -1.61 2.18 9.08
C LEU A 87 -0.21 1.58 9.32
N PRO A 88 0.84 2.05 8.63
CA PRO A 88 2.21 1.73 9.00
C PRO A 88 2.60 2.56 10.25
N ILE A 89 3.20 1.92 11.25
CA ILE A 89 3.44 2.53 12.57
C ILE A 89 4.88 2.97 12.71
N THR A 90 5.83 2.19 12.19
CA THR A 90 7.27 2.48 12.28
C THR A 90 7.92 2.47 10.90
N LEU A 91 9.12 3.05 10.82
CA LEU A 91 10.09 2.74 9.77
C LEU A 91 10.46 1.23 9.82
N PRO A 92 11.02 0.65 8.74
CA PRO A 92 11.50 -0.73 8.72
C PRO A 92 12.82 -0.83 9.51
N LEU A 93 12.71 -0.93 10.83
CA LEU A 93 13.86 -0.87 11.75
C LEU A 93 14.26 -2.25 12.29
N TYR A 94 13.31 -3.18 12.34
CA TYR A 94 13.43 -4.40 13.13
C TYR A 94 13.97 -5.58 12.33
N SER A 95 14.63 -6.50 13.04
CA SER A 95 14.90 -7.84 12.57
C SER A 95 13.94 -8.81 13.26
N ALA A 96 13.77 -10.01 12.73
CA ALA A 96 12.93 -11.01 13.40
C ALA A 96 13.51 -11.53 14.74
N ALA A 97 14.81 -11.33 14.97
CA ALA A 97 15.48 -11.75 16.20
C ALA A 97 15.29 -10.74 17.35
N GLU A 98 15.01 -9.48 17.01
CA GLU A 98 14.97 -8.36 17.97
C GLU A 98 13.59 -7.72 17.93
N PRO A 99 12.66 -8.12 18.82
CA PRO A 99 11.33 -7.53 18.86
C PRO A 99 11.41 -6.07 19.29
N PRO A 100 10.47 -5.22 18.84
CA PRO A 100 10.44 -3.82 19.24
C PRO A 100 10.29 -3.64 20.75
N GLU A 101 10.79 -2.52 21.28
CA GLU A 101 10.51 -2.12 22.66
C GLU A 101 9.03 -1.71 22.84
N ASN A 102 8.53 -1.71 24.07
CA ASN A 102 7.21 -1.21 24.45
C ASN A 102 5.99 -1.89 23.79
N MET A 103 6.14 -3.10 23.26
CA MET A 103 5.06 -3.83 22.57
C MET A 103 3.79 -4.02 23.41
N ALA A 104 3.92 -4.16 24.73
CA ALA A 104 2.77 -4.25 25.63
C ALA A 104 1.82 -3.06 25.48
N SER A 105 2.36 -1.84 25.42
CA SER A 105 1.55 -0.62 25.25
C SER A 105 0.81 -0.59 23.91
N LEU A 106 1.45 -1.07 22.84
CA LEU A 106 0.82 -1.16 21.52
C LEU A 106 -0.30 -2.18 21.50
N LEU A 107 -0.06 -3.36 22.10
CA LEU A 107 -1.05 -4.42 22.18
C LEU A 107 -2.26 -4.03 23.02
N THR A 108 -2.06 -3.30 24.13
CA THR A 108 -3.15 -2.74 24.92
C THR A 108 -3.98 -1.77 24.10
N LEU A 109 -3.35 -0.85 23.36
CA LEU A 109 -4.03 0.08 22.48
C LEU A 109 -4.80 -0.69 21.39
N TRP A 110 -4.16 -1.67 20.75
CA TRP A 110 -4.70 -2.43 19.63
C TRP A 110 -5.98 -3.22 19.93
N GLN A 111 -6.25 -3.57 21.19
CA GLN A 111 -7.44 -4.36 21.59
C GLN A 111 -8.75 -3.84 21.01
N ARG A 112 -8.90 -2.51 20.88
CA ARG A 112 -10.10 -1.89 20.31
C ARG A 112 -10.30 -2.18 18.82
N TRP A 113 -9.25 -2.51 18.08
CA TRP A 113 -9.26 -2.68 16.62
C TRP A 113 -9.02 -4.12 16.14
N ARG A 114 -8.57 -5.04 17.02
CA ARG A 114 -8.21 -6.44 16.68
C ARG A 114 -9.25 -7.19 15.83
N GLN A 115 -10.54 -6.92 16.02
CA GLN A 115 -11.63 -7.63 15.33
C GLN A 115 -12.35 -6.75 14.30
N HIS A 116 -11.77 -5.59 13.94
CA HIS A 116 -12.38 -4.70 12.98
C HIS A 116 -12.22 -5.25 11.56
N THR A 117 -13.33 -5.40 10.84
CA THR A 117 -13.31 -5.73 9.42
C THR A 117 -13.20 -4.46 8.60
N VAL A 118 -12.28 -4.45 7.64
CA VAL A 118 -12.13 -3.37 6.65
C VAL A 118 -12.77 -3.83 5.35
N HIS A 119 -13.60 -2.97 4.76
CA HIS A 119 -14.20 -3.18 3.44
C HIS A 119 -13.72 -2.10 2.47
N ILE A 120 -13.25 -2.50 1.29
CA ILE A 120 -12.76 -1.60 0.24
C ILE A 120 -13.43 -1.98 -1.07
N ASN A 121 -14.16 -1.04 -1.65
CA ASN A 121 -14.95 -1.21 -2.86
C ASN A 121 -14.31 -0.52 -4.06
N GLU A 122 -14.86 -0.75 -5.25
CA GLU A 122 -14.49 -0.04 -6.49
C GLU A 122 -12.99 -0.07 -6.79
N LEU A 123 -12.37 -1.24 -6.63
CA LEU A 123 -10.96 -1.42 -6.91
C LEU A 123 -10.64 -1.03 -8.35
N ARG A 124 -9.63 -0.18 -8.54
CA ARG A 124 -9.21 0.37 -9.83
C ARG A 124 -7.72 0.67 -9.84
N LEU A 125 -7.16 0.77 -11.04
CA LEU A 125 -5.76 1.15 -11.19
C LEU A 125 -5.54 2.63 -10.89
N VAL A 126 -4.44 2.92 -10.20
CA VAL A 126 -3.91 4.28 -10.01
C VAL A 126 -2.43 4.28 -10.38
N ALA A 127 -2.01 5.25 -11.19
CA ALA A 127 -0.62 5.38 -11.60
C ALA A 127 0.16 6.31 -10.68
N LEU A 128 1.39 5.92 -10.36
CA LEU A 128 2.46 6.79 -9.90
C LEU A 128 3.62 6.71 -10.91
N PRO A 129 4.57 7.67 -10.93
CA PRO A 129 5.62 7.71 -11.94
C PRO A 129 6.29 6.37 -12.24
N GLY A 130 6.76 5.65 -11.21
CA GLY A 130 7.35 4.31 -11.32
C GLY A 130 6.51 3.18 -10.73
N GLN A 131 5.20 3.33 -10.53
CA GLN A 131 4.37 2.30 -9.89
C GLN A 131 2.96 2.18 -10.48
N ILE A 132 2.41 0.97 -10.38
CA ILE A 132 0.99 0.70 -10.62
C ILE A 132 0.38 0.23 -9.30
N LEU A 133 -0.62 0.96 -8.83
CA LEU A 133 -1.37 0.63 -7.63
C LEU A 133 -2.73 0.06 -8.00
N LEU A 134 -3.29 -0.78 -7.12
CA LEU A 134 -4.71 -1.09 -7.09
C LEU A 134 -5.32 -0.41 -5.87
N ALA A 135 -6.11 0.63 -6.10
CA ALA A 135 -6.73 1.43 -5.05
C ALA A 135 -8.25 1.26 -5.05
N GLY A 136 -8.88 1.47 -3.90
CA GLY A 136 -10.33 1.43 -3.79
C GLY A 136 -10.87 2.43 -2.78
N ILE A 137 -12.18 2.36 -2.57
CA ILE A 137 -12.94 3.26 -1.72
C ILE A 137 -13.34 2.49 -0.45
N PRO A 138 -12.76 2.80 0.70
CA PRO A 138 -13.17 2.20 1.97
C PRO A 138 -14.58 2.64 2.34
N ASP A 139 -15.28 1.80 3.09
CA ASP A 139 -16.52 2.23 3.75
C ASP A 139 -16.25 3.28 4.85
N GLU A 140 -17.29 3.99 5.27
CA GLU A 140 -17.16 5.06 6.26
C GLU A 140 -16.62 4.55 7.60
N LYS A 141 -17.03 3.34 8.01
CA LYS A 141 -16.58 2.71 9.26
C LYS A 141 -15.08 2.47 9.24
N SER A 142 -14.53 1.94 8.16
CA SER A 142 -13.10 1.71 7.97
C SER A 142 -12.31 3.03 8.03
N GLN A 143 -12.85 4.10 7.43
CA GLN A 143 -12.22 5.43 7.47
C GLN A 143 -12.19 6.01 8.88
N GLN A 144 -13.33 5.97 9.58
CA GLN A 144 -13.42 6.43 10.96
C GLN A 144 -12.50 5.61 11.87
N ALA A 145 -12.45 4.29 11.70
CA ALA A 145 -11.56 3.42 12.46
C ALA A 145 -10.08 3.75 12.22
N ARG A 146 -9.68 4.03 10.97
CA ARG A 146 -8.30 4.41 10.63
C ARG A 146 -7.92 5.72 11.31
N GLN A 147 -8.80 6.71 11.26
CA GLN A 147 -8.58 8.00 11.94
C GLN A 147 -8.45 7.80 13.44
N GLN A 148 -9.38 7.08 14.07
CA GLN A 148 -9.35 6.82 15.52
C GLN A 148 -8.09 6.07 15.95
N PHE A 149 -7.64 5.10 15.16
CA PHE A 149 -6.40 4.36 15.45
C PHE A 149 -5.17 5.27 15.36
N CYS A 150 -5.12 6.11 14.32
CA CYS A 150 -4.08 7.12 14.17
C CYS A 150 -4.04 8.09 15.35
N ASP A 151 -5.19 8.65 15.74
CA ASP A 151 -5.30 9.59 16.86
C ASP A 151 -4.86 8.95 18.18
N ALA A 152 -5.24 7.68 18.41
CA ALA A 152 -4.82 6.93 19.59
C ALA A 152 -3.30 6.72 19.64
N LEU A 153 -2.67 6.37 18.51
CA LEU A 153 -1.22 6.23 18.44
C LEU A 153 -0.51 7.56 18.69
N LEU A 154 -1.01 8.67 18.15
CA LEU A 154 -0.50 10.02 18.37
C LEU A 154 -0.61 10.49 19.83
N ALA A 155 -1.54 9.93 20.59
CA ALA A 155 -1.74 10.17 22.03
C ALA A 155 -1.01 9.14 22.93
N SER A 156 -0.18 8.26 22.34
CA SER A 156 0.53 7.19 23.04
C SER A 156 2.06 7.35 22.94
N PRO A 157 2.85 6.53 23.64
CA PRO A 157 4.32 6.48 23.47
C PRO A 157 4.79 6.21 22.03
N TRP A 158 3.92 5.71 21.14
CA TRP A 158 4.23 5.44 19.73
C TRP A 158 4.21 6.67 18.82
N ARG A 159 3.84 7.84 19.35
CA ARG A 159 3.71 9.09 18.59
C ARG A 159 4.92 9.38 17.70
N ASN A 160 6.13 9.31 18.25
CA ASN A 160 7.34 9.69 17.51
C ASN A 160 7.62 8.72 16.36
N HIS A 161 7.48 7.41 16.60
CA HIS A 161 7.61 6.41 15.54
C HIS A 161 6.63 6.67 14.38
N LEU A 162 5.39 7.02 14.72
CA LEU A 162 4.37 7.30 13.72
C LEU A 162 4.68 8.60 12.95
N ILE A 163 5.10 9.66 13.62
CA ILE A 163 5.49 10.93 12.98
C ILE A 163 6.68 10.70 12.04
N ASP A 164 7.72 10.03 12.50
CA ASP A 164 8.92 9.74 11.70
C ASP A 164 8.57 8.93 10.46
N ARG A 165 7.69 7.93 10.61
CA ARG A 165 7.24 7.09 9.49
C ARG A 165 6.50 7.90 8.41
N HIS A 166 5.85 8.99 8.80
CA HIS A 166 4.98 9.80 7.96
C HIS A 166 5.54 11.21 7.67
N ALA A 167 6.84 11.46 7.91
CA ALA A 167 7.45 12.79 7.80
C ALA A 167 7.19 13.52 6.45
N HIS A 168 6.91 12.77 5.38
CA HIS A 168 6.67 13.31 4.03
C HIS A 168 5.30 12.94 3.45
N THR A 169 4.40 12.40 4.26
CA THR A 169 3.07 11.96 3.82
C THR A 169 1.99 12.44 4.77
N PRO A 170 0.79 12.81 4.30
CA PRO A 170 -0.33 13.08 5.19
C PRO A 170 -0.59 11.88 6.13
N LEU A 171 -1.04 12.18 7.34
CA LEU A 171 -1.30 11.22 8.40
C LEU A 171 -2.75 11.39 8.89
N PRO A 172 -3.62 10.35 8.76
CA PRO A 172 -3.36 9.08 8.09
C PRO A 172 -3.18 9.21 6.57
N PRO A 173 -2.46 8.26 5.92
CA PRO A 173 -2.33 8.25 4.46
C PRO A 173 -3.71 8.21 3.78
N PRO A 174 -3.92 9.08 2.76
CA PRO A 174 -5.23 9.20 2.13
C PRO A 174 -5.55 8.03 1.21
N PHE A 175 -4.53 7.35 0.67
CA PHE A 175 -4.74 6.26 -0.30
C PHE A 175 -5.05 4.94 0.40
N TRP A 176 -6.04 4.23 -0.15
CA TRP A 176 -6.39 2.85 0.23
C TRP A 176 -6.03 1.92 -0.91
N HIS A 177 -4.83 1.36 -0.86
CA HIS A 177 -4.28 0.64 -2.00
C HIS A 177 -3.40 -0.55 -1.59
N THR A 178 -3.22 -1.46 -2.54
CA THR A 178 -2.05 -2.33 -2.65
C THR A 178 -1.18 -1.85 -3.82
N THR A 179 0.12 -2.09 -3.78
CA THR A 179 0.97 -1.90 -4.94
C THR A 179 0.99 -3.18 -5.78
N LEU A 180 0.65 -3.09 -7.06
CA LEU A 180 0.71 -4.22 -8.00
C LEU A 180 2.08 -4.35 -8.66
N LEU A 181 2.73 -3.23 -8.96
CA LEU A 181 4.04 -3.18 -9.60
C LEU A 181 4.81 -1.96 -9.13
N ARG A 182 6.11 -2.14 -8.88
CA ARG A 182 7.10 -1.06 -8.75
C ARG A 182 8.18 -1.25 -9.78
N TYR A 183 8.73 -0.15 -10.27
CA TYR A 183 9.76 -0.16 -11.27
C TYR A 183 10.97 0.61 -10.77
N GLN A 184 12.15 0.02 -10.77
CA GLN A 184 13.38 0.59 -10.20
C GLN A 184 13.98 1.71 -11.07
N ALA A 185 13.16 2.67 -11.48
CA ALA A 185 13.54 3.87 -12.21
C ALA A 185 12.56 5.02 -11.91
N GLN A 186 12.84 6.21 -12.42
CA GLN A 186 11.98 7.38 -12.23
C GLN A 186 10.57 7.19 -12.80
N TYR A 187 10.46 6.48 -13.94
CA TYR A 187 9.20 6.26 -14.64
C TYR A 187 9.01 4.80 -15.08
N LEU A 188 7.76 4.38 -15.25
CA LEU A 188 7.46 3.12 -15.94
C LEU A 188 7.96 3.17 -17.40
N PRO A 189 8.42 2.05 -17.98
CA PRO A 189 8.74 1.94 -19.40
C PRO A 189 7.46 1.98 -20.27
N PRO A 190 7.56 2.30 -21.57
CA PRO A 190 6.40 2.46 -22.45
C PRO A 190 5.42 1.28 -22.46
N SER A 191 5.92 0.03 -22.39
CA SER A 191 5.09 -1.18 -22.36
C SER A 191 4.15 -1.23 -21.14
N LEU A 192 4.64 -0.80 -19.97
CA LEU A 192 3.86 -0.75 -18.74
C LEU A 192 2.90 0.44 -18.69
N ARG A 193 3.25 1.56 -19.32
CA ARG A 193 2.34 2.71 -19.49
C ARG A 193 1.15 2.36 -20.37
N GLN A 194 1.40 1.68 -21.48
CA GLN A 194 0.35 1.18 -22.37
C GLN A 194 -0.57 0.19 -21.65
N PHE A 195 0.02 -0.70 -20.84
CA PHE A 195 -0.76 -1.60 -19.99
C PHE A 195 -1.68 -0.83 -19.04
N PHE A 196 -1.17 0.17 -18.31
CA PHE A 196 -2.00 1.00 -17.44
C PHE A 196 -3.14 1.68 -18.22
N LEU A 197 -2.83 2.33 -19.34
CA LEU A 197 -3.82 3.03 -20.16
C LEU A 197 -4.94 2.11 -20.67
N ALA A 198 -4.61 0.90 -21.09
CA ALA A 198 -5.59 -0.08 -21.56
C ALA A 198 -6.51 -0.60 -20.45
N ASN A 199 -6.08 -0.54 -19.19
CA ASN A 199 -6.77 -1.13 -18.06
C ASN A 199 -7.36 -0.10 -17.07
N ARG A 200 -7.00 1.19 -17.17
CA ARG A 200 -7.34 2.22 -16.16
C ARG A 200 -8.84 2.43 -15.92
N GLN A 201 -9.69 2.14 -16.89
CA GLN A 201 -11.15 2.30 -16.76
C GLN A 201 -11.83 1.07 -16.16
N GLN A 202 -11.13 -0.06 -16.03
CA GLN A 202 -11.70 -1.28 -15.47
C GLN A 202 -11.94 -1.14 -13.96
N ARG A 203 -12.83 -2.01 -13.44
CA ARG A 203 -13.08 -2.19 -12.01
C ARG A 203 -12.81 -3.64 -11.64
N TYR A 204 -12.12 -3.83 -10.52
CA TYR A 204 -11.62 -5.13 -10.05
C TYR A 204 -12.38 -5.63 -8.81
N GLY A 205 -13.60 -5.11 -8.60
CA GLY A 205 -14.50 -5.53 -7.52
C GLY A 205 -14.18 -4.88 -6.18
N SER A 206 -14.33 -5.66 -5.12
CA SER A 206 -14.10 -5.26 -3.73
C SER A 206 -13.24 -6.29 -3.01
N VAL A 207 -12.71 -5.90 -1.85
CA VAL A 207 -12.04 -6.77 -0.90
C VAL A 207 -12.51 -6.47 0.52
N GLU A 208 -12.45 -7.48 1.37
CA GLU A 208 -12.65 -7.33 2.80
C GLU A 208 -11.70 -8.22 3.58
N GLY A 209 -11.40 -7.82 4.82
CA GLY A 209 -10.62 -8.64 5.73
C GLY A 209 -10.60 -8.09 7.14
N THR A 210 -10.29 -8.96 8.10
CA THR A 210 -10.08 -8.56 9.49
C THR A 210 -8.71 -7.92 9.64
N LEU A 211 -8.67 -6.79 10.35
CA LEU A 211 -7.43 -6.12 10.70
C LEU A 211 -6.49 -7.04 11.46
N LYS A 212 -5.20 -6.93 11.15
CA LYS A 212 -4.11 -7.54 11.92
C LYS A 212 -3.06 -6.50 12.25
N LEU A 213 -2.38 -6.68 13.38
CA LEU A 213 -1.17 -5.97 13.76
C LEU A 213 0.01 -6.94 13.68
N ALA A 214 1.03 -6.58 12.91
CA ALA A 214 2.14 -7.48 12.62
C ALA A 214 3.48 -6.72 12.45
N GLN A 215 4.57 -7.44 12.63
CA GLN A 215 5.85 -7.06 12.04
C GLN A 215 5.87 -7.57 10.62
N VAL A 216 6.03 -6.68 9.64
CA VAL A 216 5.90 -7.01 8.22
C VAL A 216 7.09 -6.50 7.42
N ASN A 217 7.49 -7.27 6.42
CA ASN A 217 8.29 -6.70 5.35
C ASN A 217 7.41 -5.82 4.45
N TYR A 218 8.04 -5.03 3.58
CA TYR A 218 7.34 -4.04 2.78
C TYR A 218 6.24 -4.63 1.88
N ASN A 219 6.43 -5.84 1.34
CA ASN A 219 5.46 -6.52 0.48
C ASN A 219 4.44 -7.40 1.23
N TRP A 220 4.48 -7.44 2.57
CA TRP A 220 3.63 -8.29 3.40
C TRP A 220 3.68 -9.79 3.06
N THR A 221 4.77 -10.26 2.45
CA THR A 221 5.03 -11.69 2.24
C THR A 221 5.67 -12.36 3.45
N ARG A 222 6.33 -11.56 4.31
CA ARG A 222 6.77 -11.97 5.63
C ARG A 222 5.96 -11.20 6.66
N VAL A 223 5.10 -11.93 7.36
CA VAL A 223 4.18 -11.38 8.38
C VAL A 223 4.40 -12.16 9.65
N LEU A 224 4.89 -11.49 10.70
CA LEU A 224 5.01 -12.04 12.04
C LEU A 224 3.90 -11.44 12.89
N PRO A 225 2.82 -12.18 13.18
CA PRO A 225 1.78 -11.72 14.08
C PRO A 225 2.38 -11.35 15.43
N ILE A 226 1.88 -10.28 16.01
CA ILE A 226 2.25 -9.83 17.36
C ILE A 226 1.18 -10.27 18.37
N GLU A 227 0.17 -10.97 17.88
CA GLU A 227 -1.06 -11.35 18.58
C GLU A 227 -1.21 -12.84 18.82
#